data_AF-A0A4R1KE99-F1
#
_entry.id   AF-A0A4R1KE99-F1
#
_cell.length_a   1.000
_cell.length_b   1.000
_cell.length_c   1.000
_cell.angle_alpha   90.00
_cell.angle_beta   90.00
_cell.angle_gamma   90.00
#
_symmetry.space_group_name_H-M   'P 1'
#
loop_
_entity.id
_entity.type
_entity.pdbx_description
1 polymer ?
#
loop_
_entity_poly.entity_id
_entity_poly.type
_entity_poly.pdbx_seq_one_letter_code
_entity_poly.pdbx_strand_id
1 'polypeptide(L)'
;MSFSRRHFIKTLSAGAGACFIAMNTAGCSSDIFPSGSGAEPLWEPETKRSKIVVISDIHLGIDDRYTETLENRPILIKFLQRLQRTTDVRELVIAGDFLDEWFLPVYYPSYTDQDQFYKDVIDNNKSVLTELKNVIDSGIKVVYVPGNHDLTLEEEILQKAIPGLVQARDGRGLGAYYTGDRNEIVIEHGHRYDVFSAPDTLTNAELCGNDETIMPAGYFYARYAATWVLEGRPKVIKTLPVVTNVPDSSDTDQYGAFLYYSVLKDISTRITPFEGLSQKIFDMRISGFNDSYTYLDFYPAQEADGTITAPVLFRHIQRTWAERQVLNNVKVPNSFSESVLGAVKYESFFTRAKANYLENPAENVDIVVFGHTHVPSYRNIGGGKCYLNSGTWIDHNVDHPETPRSFVVITTGETNSSAVYSYGKDGSVVDITAKVSGSDS
;
A
#
# COMPACT_ATOMS: atom_id res chain seq x y z
N MET A 1 -13.61 -35.67 -5.63
CA MET A 1 -12.50 -35.74 -4.65
C MET A 1 -12.82 -34.77 -3.53
N SER A 2 -12.91 -35.27 -2.30
CA SER A 2 -13.39 -34.54 -1.12
C SER A 2 -12.37 -33.49 -0.68
N PHE A 3 -12.64 -32.21 -0.95
CA PHE A 3 -11.85 -31.10 -0.41
C PHE A 3 -12.19 -30.91 1.07
N SER A 4 -11.25 -31.28 1.94
CA SER A 4 -11.38 -31.15 3.39
C SER A 4 -11.30 -29.67 3.81
N ARG A 5 -12.37 -29.18 4.46
CA ARG A 5 -12.53 -27.87 5.12
C ARG A 5 -11.33 -27.42 5.98
N ARG A 6 -10.44 -28.33 6.40
CA ARG A 6 -9.29 -28.04 7.26
C ARG A 6 -8.08 -27.43 6.52
N HIS A 7 -8.01 -27.51 5.18
CA HIS A 7 -6.91 -26.91 4.42
C HIS A 7 -7.18 -25.45 4.00
N PHE A 8 -8.45 -25.04 3.95
CA PHE A 8 -8.89 -23.68 3.60
C PHE A 8 -8.68 -22.68 4.75
N ILE A 9 -8.65 -23.14 6.01
CA ILE A 9 -8.52 -22.28 7.20
C ILE A 9 -7.05 -21.97 7.56
N LYS A 10 -6.08 -22.74 7.04
CA LYS A 10 -4.64 -22.52 7.34
C LYS A 10 -3.92 -21.58 6.38
N THR A 11 -4.55 -21.19 5.27
CA THR A 11 -3.96 -20.34 4.22
C THR A 11 -4.47 -18.89 4.23
N LEU A 12 -5.35 -18.54 5.18
CA LEU A 12 -5.86 -17.18 5.41
C LEU A 12 -5.06 -16.41 6.48
N SER A 13 -4.09 -17.07 7.13
CA SER A 13 -3.26 -16.47 8.18
C SER A 13 -2.10 -15.61 7.68
N ALA A 14 -1.98 -15.36 6.37
CA ALA A 14 -0.78 -14.76 5.78
C ALA A 14 -1.06 -13.92 4.52
N GLY A 15 -2.01 -12.98 4.58
CA GLY A 15 -1.84 -11.86 3.68
C GLY A 15 -2.70 -10.64 3.93
N ALA A 16 -2.04 -9.52 3.62
CA ALA A 16 -2.49 -8.15 3.30
C ALA A 16 -3.68 -7.55 4.07
N GLY A 17 -3.98 -8.08 5.27
CA GLY A 17 -4.93 -7.49 6.20
C GLY A 17 -4.35 -7.13 7.57
N ALA A 18 -3.04 -7.21 7.82
CA ALA A 18 -2.51 -6.95 9.17
C ALA A 18 -1.02 -6.55 9.23
N CYS A 19 -0.59 -5.48 8.57
CA CYS A 19 0.61 -4.75 9.02
C CYS A 19 0.20 -3.80 10.16
N PHE A 20 0.15 -4.31 11.39
CA PHE A 20 -0.26 -3.50 12.55
C PHE A 20 0.36 -4.00 13.86
N ILE A 21 1.67 -3.79 14.10
CA ILE A 21 2.28 -4.04 15.43
C ILE A 21 3.30 -2.99 15.99
N ALA A 22 2.80 -2.11 16.89
CA ALA A 22 3.26 -1.49 18.18
C ALA A 22 4.60 -0.76 18.37
N MET A 23 4.45 0.47 18.92
CA MET A 23 5.43 1.20 19.73
C MET A 23 5.27 1.01 21.25
N ASN A 24 6.40 0.91 21.97
CA ASN A 24 6.91 1.87 22.97
C ASN A 24 7.72 1.18 24.09
N THR A 25 9.02 1.51 24.18
CA THR A 25 9.64 2.31 25.25
C THR A 25 11.14 2.44 24.94
N ALA A 26 11.61 3.60 24.48
CA ALA A 26 13.03 3.95 24.58
C ALA A 26 13.18 5.47 24.67
N GLY A 27 13.86 5.90 25.74
CA GLY A 27 14.12 7.31 26.00
C GLY A 27 14.93 7.97 24.89
N CYS A 28 14.68 9.26 24.72
CA CYS A 28 15.41 10.12 23.80
C CYS A 28 16.93 9.99 23.99
N SER A 29 17.59 9.34 23.03
CA SER A 29 18.94 9.69 22.63
C SER A 29 18.77 10.44 21.31
N SER A 30 18.82 11.76 21.40
CA SER A 30 18.95 12.63 20.24
C SER A 30 20.40 12.54 19.76
N ASP A 31 20.73 11.51 18.98
CA ASP A 31 21.95 11.56 18.19
C ASP A 31 21.72 12.57 17.07
N ILE A 32 22.21 13.79 17.32
CA ILE A 32 22.26 14.87 16.33
C ILE A 32 23.29 14.44 15.29
N PHE A 33 22.83 13.86 14.18
CA PHE A 33 23.70 13.53 13.06
C PHE A 33 24.01 14.79 12.25
N PRO A 34 25.29 15.13 12.03
CA PRO A 34 25.67 16.31 11.27
C PRO A 34 25.29 16.17 9.80
N SER A 35 24.76 17.25 9.21
CA SER A 35 24.46 17.38 7.79
C SER A 35 25.70 17.06 6.94
N GLY A 36 25.51 16.20 5.94
CA GLY A 36 26.56 15.44 5.27
C GLY A 36 27.54 16.22 4.39
N SER A 37 28.81 16.14 4.76
CA SER A 37 29.95 16.23 3.84
C SER A 37 30.80 14.93 3.80
N GLY A 38 30.36 13.85 4.47
CA GLY A 38 31.14 12.62 4.63
C GLY A 38 30.35 11.30 4.58
N ALA A 39 29.22 11.24 3.88
CA ALA A 39 28.49 9.99 3.69
C ALA A 39 29.04 9.20 2.48
N GLU A 40 29.39 7.93 2.68
CA GLU A 40 29.83 7.01 1.63
C GLU A 40 28.67 6.60 0.70
N PRO A 41 28.90 6.29 -0.59
CA PRO A 41 27.83 5.84 -1.50
C PRO A 41 27.22 4.50 -1.04
N LEU A 42 26.03 4.15 -1.54
CA LEU A 42 25.35 2.89 -1.19
C LEU A 42 26.17 1.66 -1.62
N TRP A 43 26.86 1.77 -2.74
CA TRP A 43 27.83 0.84 -3.31
C TRP A 43 28.87 1.62 -4.11
N GLU A 44 29.95 0.96 -4.54
CA GLU A 44 30.94 1.55 -5.43
C GLU A 44 30.31 1.89 -6.80
N PRO A 45 30.18 3.17 -7.19
CA PRO A 45 29.46 3.54 -8.40
C PRO A 45 30.20 3.13 -9.67
N GLU A 46 29.44 2.64 -10.65
CA GLU A 46 29.94 2.45 -12.01
C GLU A 46 30.07 3.79 -12.78
N THR A 47 30.74 3.77 -13.94
CA THR A 47 30.93 4.98 -14.76
C THR A 47 29.65 5.42 -15.48
N LYS A 48 28.74 4.49 -15.80
CA LYS A 48 27.47 4.75 -16.49
C LYS A 48 26.34 4.95 -15.47
N ARG A 49 25.56 6.02 -15.64
CA ARG A 49 24.30 6.25 -14.89
C ARG A 49 23.16 5.36 -15.39
N SER A 50 23.18 4.08 -15.05
CA SER A 50 22.25 3.06 -15.56
C SER A 50 21.28 2.51 -14.51
N LYS A 51 21.44 2.85 -13.22
CA LYS A 51 20.66 2.22 -12.15
C LYS A 51 19.40 3.02 -11.79
N ILE A 52 18.31 2.30 -11.56
CA ILE A 52 17.03 2.79 -11.06
C ILE A 52 16.81 2.17 -9.69
N VAL A 53 16.58 2.99 -8.68
CA VAL A 53 16.27 2.56 -7.31
C VAL A 53 14.78 2.75 -7.07
N VAL A 54 14.11 1.74 -6.50
CA VAL A 54 12.66 1.80 -6.18
C VAL A 54 12.44 1.51 -4.70
N ILE A 55 11.76 2.42 -4.02
CA ILE A 55 11.28 2.30 -2.63
C ILE A 55 9.76 2.50 -2.61
N SER A 56 9.07 1.99 -1.60
CA SER A 56 7.62 2.13 -1.43
C SER A 56 7.23 1.97 0.04
N ASP A 57 5.95 2.20 0.34
CA ASP A 57 5.35 1.86 1.63
C ASP A 57 6.17 2.47 2.79
N ILE A 58 6.35 3.80 2.68
CA ILE A 58 7.11 4.65 3.61
C ILE A 58 6.18 5.22 4.70
N HIS A 59 4.92 5.51 4.39
CA HIS A 59 3.90 5.90 5.39
C HIS A 59 4.33 7.04 6.34
N LEU A 60 4.84 8.14 5.78
CA LEU A 60 5.16 9.33 6.57
C LEU A 60 3.85 9.95 7.08
N GLY A 61 3.63 9.94 8.39
CA GLY A 61 2.38 10.38 9.00
C GLY A 61 2.38 11.84 9.46
N ILE A 62 1.17 12.36 9.69
CA ILE A 62 0.94 13.70 10.25
C ILE A 62 1.43 13.88 11.70
N ASP A 63 1.53 12.79 12.45
CA ASP A 63 1.87 12.80 13.88
C ASP A 63 2.73 11.58 14.23
N ASP A 64 3.81 11.84 14.97
CA ASP A 64 4.79 10.81 15.35
C ASP A 64 4.24 9.78 16.34
N ARG A 65 3.09 10.04 16.99
CA ARG A 65 2.47 9.09 17.92
C ARG A 65 1.91 7.84 17.25
N TYR A 66 1.64 7.89 15.95
CA TYR A 66 1.01 6.79 15.22
C TYR A 66 1.48 6.64 13.77
N THR A 67 2.54 7.33 13.36
CA THR A 67 3.25 7.04 12.12
C THR A 67 3.91 5.66 12.20
N GLU A 68 3.90 4.91 11.10
CA GLU A 68 4.51 3.58 11.04
C GLU A 68 6.01 3.64 10.67
N THR A 69 6.64 4.82 10.58
CA THR A 69 8.05 4.98 10.17
C THR A 69 8.89 5.83 11.11
N LEU A 70 8.53 5.99 12.38
CA LEU A 70 9.28 6.84 13.30
C LEU A 70 10.73 6.35 13.52
N GLU A 71 10.93 5.06 13.79
CA GLU A 71 12.26 4.47 14.03
C GLU A 71 13.11 4.46 12.77
N ASN A 72 12.49 4.20 11.62
CA ASN A 72 13.16 4.10 10.33
C ASN A 72 13.34 5.44 9.60
N ARG A 73 12.64 6.51 10.00
CA ARG A 73 12.79 7.86 9.42
C ARG A 73 14.25 8.37 9.40
N PRO A 74 15.03 8.35 10.51
CA PRO A 74 16.43 8.76 10.46
C PRO A 74 17.30 7.83 9.59
N ILE A 75 16.92 6.55 9.47
CA ILE A 75 17.63 5.59 8.63
C ILE A 75 17.35 5.86 7.14
N LEU A 76 16.11 6.22 6.80
CA LEU A 76 15.72 6.67 5.45
C LEU A 76 16.47 7.94 5.06
N ILE A 77 16.60 8.92 5.96
CA ILE A 77 17.41 10.12 5.74
C ILE A 77 18.86 9.74 5.38
N LYS A 78 19.47 8.83 6.16
CA LYS A 78 20.83 8.34 5.85
C LYS A 78 20.90 7.62 4.50
N PHE A 79 19.89 6.82 4.15
CA PHE A 79 19.81 6.18 2.84
C PHE A 79 19.79 7.21 1.70
N LEU A 80 18.95 8.24 1.80
CA LEU A 80 18.86 9.32 0.81
C LEU A 80 20.17 10.12 0.70
N GLN A 81 20.83 10.41 1.82
CA GLN A 81 22.14 11.08 1.84
C GLN A 81 23.23 10.27 1.12
N ARG A 82 23.21 8.94 1.25
CA ARG A 82 24.15 8.08 0.52
C ARG A 82 23.77 7.93 -0.95
N LEU A 83 22.48 7.93 -1.26
CA LEU A 83 21.99 7.88 -2.63
C LEU A 83 22.49 9.09 -3.44
N GLN A 84 22.55 10.29 -2.84
CA GLN A 84 23.14 11.49 -3.45
C GLN A 84 24.60 11.30 -3.93
N ARG A 85 25.34 10.36 -3.32
CA ARG A 85 26.73 10.04 -3.67
C ARG A 85 26.87 8.81 -4.57
N THR A 86 25.77 8.10 -4.81
CA THR A 86 25.76 6.86 -5.59
C THR A 86 25.58 7.21 -7.07
N THR A 87 26.67 7.69 -7.69
CA THR A 87 26.64 8.45 -8.95
C THR A 87 26.19 7.69 -10.18
N ASP A 88 26.06 6.37 -10.12
CA ASP A 88 25.57 5.50 -11.20
C ASP A 88 24.04 5.30 -11.16
N VAL A 89 23.36 5.85 -10.14
CA VAL A 89 21.90 5.95 -10.09
C VAL A 89 21.44 7.12 -10.94
N ARG A 90 20.45 6.89 -11.79
CA ARG A 90 19.78 7.93 -12.59
C ARG A 90 18.38 8.27 -12.08
N GLU A 91 17.71 7.31 -11.43
CA GLU A 91 16.33 7.45 -10.97
C GLU A 91 16.16 6.89 -9.56
N LEU A 92 15.44 7.63 -8.72
CA LEU A 92 14.79 7.14 -7.51
C LEU A 92 13.28 7.17 -7.75
N VAL A 93 12.60 6.04 -7.59
CA VAL A 93 11.15 5.93 -7.73
C VAL A 93 10.55 5.59 -6.37
N ILE A 94 9.59 6.41 -5.92
CA ILE A 94 8.75 6.17 -4.75
C ILE A 94 7.43 5.57 -5.26
N ALA A 95 7.29 4.24 -5.16
CA ALA A 95 6.20 3.45 -5.73
C ALA A 95 5.00 3.33 -4.76
N GLY A 96 4.45 4.48 -4.37
CA GLY A 96 3.25 4.59 -3.54
C GLY A 96 3.49 4.54 -2.04
N ASP A 97 2.42 4.89 -1.32
CA ASP A 97 2.32 4.95 0.13
C ASP A 97 3.45 5.75 0.76
N PHE A 98 3.54 7.02 0.35
CA PHE A 98 4.55 7.97 0.77
C PHE A 98 4.09 8.85 1.95
N LEU A 99 2.96 9.54 1.82
CA LEU A 99 2.40 10.49 2.79
C LEU A 99 1.04 9.99 3.29
N ASP A 100 1.00 9.53 4.54
CA ASP A 100 -0.08 8.67 5.03
C ASP A 100 -1.33 9.43 5.50
N GLU A 101 -2.49 9.13 4.91
CA GLU A 101 -3.82 9.60 5.33
C GLU A 101 -4.69 8.51 6.02
N TRP A 102 -4.23 7.26 6.09
CA TRP A 102 -5.05 6.11 6.49
C TRP A 102 -4.76 5.60 7.90
N PHE A 103 -3.51 5.65 8.37
CA PHE A 103 -3.09 5.27 9.72
C PHE A 103 -3.45 6.35 10.74
N LEU A 104 -4.73 6.72 10.75
CA LEU A 104 -5.33 7.67 11.68
C LEU A 104 -6.25 6.90 12.64
N PRO A 105 -6.08 7.00 13.97
CA PRO A 105 -7.05 6.41 14.88
C PRO A 105 -8.45 7.00 14.66
N VAL A 106 -9.48 6.27 15.09
CA VAL A 106 -10.88 6.72 14.97
C VAL A 106 -11.16 7.98 15.79
N TYR A 107 -10.37 8.23 16.83
CA TYR A 107 -10.42 9.46 17.63
C TYR A 107 -9.55 10.60 17.07
N TYR A 108 -8.86 10.42 15.94
CA TYR A 108 -8.23 11.54 15.24
C TYR A 108 -9.32 12.53 14.80
N PRO A 109 -9.18 13.85 15.09
CA PRO A 109 -10.20 14.84 14.77
C PRO A 109 -10.57 14.82 13.29
N SER A 110 -11.86 14.96 12.99
CA SER A 110 -12.29 15.14 11.60
C SER A 110 -11.78 16.47 11.04
N TYR A 111 -11.53 16.47 9.74
CA TYR A 111 -11.05 17.61 8.97
C TYR A 111 -11.78 17.65 7.63
N THR A 112 -11.82 18.82 7.00
CA THR A 112 -12.46 19.04 5.68
C THR A 112 -11.46 19.47 4.61
N ASP A 113 -10.31 20.01 5.02
CA ASP A 113 -9.27 20.52 4.14
C ASP A 113 -8.15 19.48 3.99
N GLN A 114 -8.26 18.64 2.96
CA GLN A 114 -7.28 17.58 2.68
C GLN A 114 -5.93 18.15 2.22
N ASP A 115 -5.94 19.31 1.54
CA ASP A 115 -4.71 20.02 1.18
C ASP A 115 -3.94 20.46 2.43
N GLN A 116 -4.65 20.98 3.44
CA GLN A 116 -4.03 21.34 4.71
C GLN A 116 -3.54 20.11 5.48
N PHE A 117 -4.30 19.00 5.47
CA PHE A 117 -3.83 17.73 6.05
C PHE A 117 -2.47 17.32 5.47
N TYR A 118 -2.33 17.28 4.14
CA TYR A 118 -1.04 16.91 3.54
C TYR A 118 0.06 17.93 3.78
N LYS A 119 -0.25 19.24 3.85
CA LYS A 119 0.74 20.25 4.26
C LYS A 119 1.26 19.97 5.68
N ASP A 120 0.39 19.55 6.59
CA ASP A 120 0.78 19.20 7.96
C ASP A 120 1.61 17.90 8.01
N VAL A 121 1.26 16.89 7.19
CA VAL A 121 2.10 15.69 7.00
C VAL A 121 3.49 16.06 6.48
N ILE A 122 3.55 16.89 5.44
CA ILE A 122 4.79 17.42 4.86
C ILE A 122 5.59 18.16 5.92
N ASP A 123 4.90 18.95 6.76
CA ASP A 123 5.53 19.76 7.78
C ASP A 123 6.13 18.93 8.92
N ASN A 124 5.47 17.84 9.31
CA ASN A 124 6.01 16.88 10.28
C ASN A 124 7.25 16.13 9.74
N ASN A 125 7.38 16.01 8.41
CA ASN A 125 8.39 15.19 7.75
C ASN A 125 9.43 16.00 6.93
N LYS A 126 9.59 17.31 7.20
CA LYS A 126 10.48 18.24 6.45
C LYS A 126 11.89 17.73 6.23
N SER A 127 12.44 16.96 7.17
CA SER A 127 13.79 16.40 7.06
C SER A 127 13.93 15.40 5.91
N VAL A 128 12.96 14.50 5.74
CA VAL A 128 12.94 13.55 4.62
C VAL A 128 12.78 14.28 3.29
N LEU A 129 11.85 15.25 3.23
CA LEU A 129 11.63 16.06 2.02
C LEU A 129 12.86 16.89 1.63
N THR A 130 13.61 17.37 2.62
CA THR A 130 14.87 18.07 2.38
C THR A 130 15.88 17.16 1.69
N GLU A 131 16.03 15.92 2.15
CA GLU A 131 16.94 14.97 1.50
C GLU A 131 16.46 14.52 0.12
N LEU A 132 15.15 14.42 -0.12
CA LEU A 132 14.63 14.16 -1.47
C LEU A 132 14.98 15.29 -2.45
N LYS A 133 14.90 16.55 -2.03
CA LYS A 133 15.38 17.69 -2.84
C LYS A 133 16.89 17.62 -3.08
N ASN A 134 17.68 17.26 -2.07
CA ASN A 134 19.13 17.07 -2.23
C ASN A 134 19.44 15.91 -3.21
N VAL A 135 18.64 14.84 -3.23
CA VAL A 135 18.74 13.76 -4.23
C VAL A 135 18.48 14.32 -5.64
N ILE A 136 17.46 15.16 -5.83
CA ILE A 136 17.22 15.85 -7.11
C ILE A 136 18.42 16.71 -7.50
N ASP A 137 18.94 17.53 -6.58
CA ASP A 137 20.07 18.43 -6.81
C ASP A 137 21.38 17.68 -7.15
N SER A 138 21.52 16.43 -6.68
CA SER A 138 22.64 15.54 -7.06
C SER A 138 22.57 15.04 -8.51
N GLY A 139 21.46 15.32 -9.21
CA GLY A 139 21.21 14.95 -10.59
C GLY A 139 20.53 13.59 -10.76
N ILE A 140 19.88 13.08 -9.71
CA ILE A 140 19.03 11.89 -9.77
C ILE A 140 17.59 12.35 -10.02
N LYS A 141 16.92 11.78 -11.03
CA LYS A 141 15.49 12.01 -11.27
C LYS A 141 14.70 11.32 -10.15
N VAL A 142 13.97 12.09 -9.34
CA VAL A 142 13.06 11.52 -8.35
C VAL A 142 11.65 11.46 -8.94
N VAL A 143 11.03 10.28 -8.88
CA VAL A 143 9.69 10.01 -9.40
C VAL A 143 8.79 9.53 -8.27
N TYR A 144 7.57 10.03 -8.21
CA TYR A 144 6.52 9.58 -7.31
C TYR A 144 5.40 8.92 -8.10
N VAL A 145 4.94 7.76 -7.62
CA VAL A 145 3.72 7.08 -8.08
C VAL A 145 2.74 7.03 -6.91
N PRO A 146 1.45 7.39 -7.07
CA PRO A 146 0.47 7.30 -6.00
C PRO A 146 0.25 5.88 -5.47
N GLY A 147 0.08 5.75 -4.15
CA GLY A 147 -0.42 4.55 -3.48
C GLY A 147 -1.79 4.77 -2.85
N ASN A 148 -2.34 3.75 -2.17
CA ASN A 148 -3.65 3.87 -1.55
C ASN A 148 -3.63 4.77 -0.31
N HIS A 149 -2.52 4.91 0.42
CA HIS A 149 -2.44 5.77 1.62
C HIS A 149 -2.34 7.26 1.31
N ASP A 150 -1.96 7.61 0.08
CA ASP A 150 -1.88 9.00 -0.41
C ASP A 150 -2.88 9.25 -1.56
N LEU A 151 -3.99 8.52 -1.54
CA LEU A 151 -5.04 8.50 -2.57
C LEU A 151 -5.55 9.89 -2.97
N THR A 152 -5.59 10.82 -2.02
CA THR A 152 -6.14 12.17 -2.19
C THR A 152 -5.06 13.24 -2.25
N LEU A 153 -3.78 12.86 -2.29
CA LEU A 153 -2.67 13.79 -2.41
C LEU A 153 -2.69 14.45 -3.79
N GLU A 154 -3.06 15.72 -3.80
CA GLU A 154 -3.10 16.55 -5.00
C GLU A 154 -1.70 16.86 -5.53
N GLU A 155 -1.57 16.88 -6.86
CA GLU A 155 -0.29 17.08 -7.56
C GLU A 155 0.37 18.39 -7.14
N GLU A 156 -0.40 19.47 -7.05
CA GLU A 156 0.09 20.81 -6.73
C GLU A 156 0.70 20.89 -5.33
N ILE A 157 0.12 20.18 -4.35
CA ILE A 157 0.60 20.17 -2.97
C ILE A 157 1.98 19.53 -2.89
N LEU A 158 2.14 18.35 -3.49
CA LEU A 158 3.43 17.66 -3.49
C LEU A 158 4.46 18.40 -4.35
N GLN A 159 4.05 18.96 -5.50
CA GLN A 159 4.95 19.68 -6.40
C GLN A 159 5.54 20.93 -5.76
N LYS A 160 4.75 21.66 -4.95
CA LYS A 160 5.22 22.80 -4.15
C LYS A 160 6.22 22.39 -3.08
N ALA A 161 6.01 21.24 -2.45
CA ALA A 161 6.87 20.75 -1.37
C ALA A 161 8.21 20.21 -1.87
N ILE A 162 8.23 19.56 -3.04
CA ILE A 162 9.43 19.01 -3.68
C ILE A 162 9.50 19.47 -5.15
N PRO A 163 9.95 20.71 -5.41
CA PRO A 163 10.16 21.18 -6.79
C PRO A 163 11.12 20.27 -7.56
N GLY A 164 10.77 19.92 -8.80
CA GLY A 164 11.56 19.02 -9.64
C GLY A 164 11.25 17.53 -9.48
N LEU A 165 10.42 17.15 -8.50
CA LEU A 165 9.84 15.80 -8.44
C LEU A 165 8.97 15.55 -9.68
N VAL A 166 9.13 14.39 -10.31
CA VAL A 166 8.24 13.94 -11.39
C VAL A 166 7.11 13.10 -10.78
N GLN A 167 5.87 13.37 -11.12
CA GLN A 167 4.72 12.60 -10.63
C GLN A 167 4.14 11.77 -11.78
N ALA A 168 4.14 10.45 -11.63
CA ALA A 168 3.57 9.52 -12.60
C ALA A 168 2.15 9.14 -12.15
N ARG A 169 1.17 9.87 -12.67
CA ARG A 169 -0.26 9.68 -12.39
C ARG A 169 -0.97 9.22 -13.66
N ASP A 170 -1.80 8.20 -13.56
CA ASP A 170 -2.62 7.67 -14.67
C ASP A 170 -4.12 7.65 -14.34
N GLY A 171 -4.50 8.13 -13.15
CA GLY A 171 -5.87 8.31 -12.69
C GLY A 171 -5.92 9.01 -11.33
N ARG A 172 -7.11 9.36 -10.85
CA ARG A 172 -7.28 9.95 -9.51
C ARG A 172 -6.87 8.92 -8.45
N GLY A 173 -5.82 9.23 -7.68
CA GLY A 173 -5.26 8.30 -6.70
C GLY A 173 -4.51 7.09 -7.29
N LEU A 174 -4.13 7.15 -8.57
CA LEU A 174 -3.47 6.05 -9.30
C LEU A 174 -2.25 6.53 -10.08
N GLY A 175 -1.32 5.62 -10.31
CA GLY A 175 -0.21 5.85 -11.23
C GLY A 175 0.43 4.57 -11.74
N ALA A 176 1.04 4.68 -12.92
CA ALA A 176 1.96 3.71 -13.49
C ALA A 176 3.09 4.47 -14.20
N TYR A 177 4.32 4.21 -13.80
CA TYR A 177 5.50 4.84 -14.38
C TYR A 177 6.24 3.87 -15.30
N TYR A 178 6.33 4.21 -16.58
CA TYR A 178 7.14 3.46 -17.54
C TYR A 178 8.51 4.12 -17.69
N THR A 179 9.55 3.29 -17.66
CA THR A 179 10.95 3.70 -17.73
C THR A 179 11.82 2.58 -18.33
N GLY A 180 13.13 2.72 -18.28
CA GLY A 180 14.09 1.86 -18.98
C GLY A 180 14.55 2.48 -20.30
N ASP A 181 15.57 1.87 -20.90
CA ASP A 181 16.18 2.41 -22.14
C ASP A 181 15.26 2.22 -23.36
N ARG A 182 14.28 1.31 -23.26
CA ARG A 182 13.27 0.95 -24.27
C ARG A 182 11.83 1.13 -23.76
N ASN A 183 11.63 1.78 -22.61
CA ASN A 183 10.34 1.89 -21.93
C ASN A 183 9.76 0.52 -21.50
N GLU A 184 10.64 -0.41 -21.13
CA GLU A 184 10.39 -1.83 -20.84
C GLU A 184 10.20 -2.15 -19.35
N ILE A 185 10.24 -1.14 -18.48
CA ILE A 185 10.06 -1.28 -17.04
C ILE A 185 8.79 -0.53 -16.66
N VAL A 186 7.88 -1.17 -15.93
CA VAL A 186 6.73 -0.49 -15.32
C VAL A 186 6.80 -0.58 -13.79
N ILE A 187 6.52 0.54 -13.14
CA ILE A 187 6.51 0.67 -11.70
C ILE A 187 5.15 1.25 -11.30
N GLU A 188 4.40 0.54 -10.47
CA GLU A 188 3.17 1.05 -9.85
C GLU A 188 3.06 0.57 -8.40
N HIS A 189 2.10 1.10 -7.64
CA HIS A 189 1.91 0.64 -6.26
C HIS A 189 1.24 -0.74 -6.22
N GLY A 190 0.11 -0.92 -6.94
CA GLY A 190 -0.57 -2.21 -7.10
C GLY A 190 -1.97 -2.29 -6.47
N HIS A 191 -2.40 -1.25 -5.75
CA HIS A 191 -3.70 -1.19 -5.06
C HIS A 191 -4.91 -1.22 -5.99
N ARG A 192 -4.76 -0.96 -7.30
CA ARG A 192 -5.89 -0.98 -8.26
C ARG A 192 -6.53 -2.36 -8.44
N TYR A 193 -5.87 -3.44 -8.01
CA TYR A 193 -6.32 -4.82 -8.27
C TYR A 193 -7.08 -5.50 -7.12
N ASP A 194 -7.12 -4.88 -5.95
CA ASP A 194 -7.86 -5.40 -4.80
C ASP A 194 -8.98 -4.42 -4.39
N VAL A 195 -10.09 -4.99 -3.91
CA VAL A 195 -11.31 -4.22 -3.67
C VAL A 195 -11.27 -3.36 -2.40
N PHE A 196 -10.33 -3.65 -1.49
CA PHE A 196 -10.17 -2.90 -0.26
C PHE A 196 -9.34 -1.64 -0.46
N SER A 197 -8.45 -1.62 -1.45
CA SER A 197 -7.47 -0.55 -1.62
C SER A 197 -7.64 0.29 -2.88
N ALA A 198 -8.26 -0.25 -3.93
CA ALA A 198 -8.47 0.50 -5.17
C ALA A 198 -9.32 1.77 -4.92
N PRO A 199 -9.18 2.86 -5.69
CA PRO A 199 -10.13 3.99 -5.59
C PRO A 199 -11.59 3.52 -5.78
N ASP A 200 -12.54 4.00 -4.96
CA ASP A 200 -13.97 3.67 -5.06
C ASP A 200 -14.84 4.92 -5.20
N THR A 201 -15.18 5.27 -6.44
CA THR A 201 -16.04 6.42 -6.76
C THR A 201 -17.50 6.05 -6.98
N LEU A 202 -17.86 4.77 -6.81
CA LEU A 202 -19.17 4.25 -7.20
C LEU A 202 -20.02 3.84 -6.01
N THR A 203 -19.45 3.04 -5.11
CA THR A 203 -20.27 2.27 -4.17
C THR A 203 -20.97 3.15 -3.14
N ASN A 204 -20.37 4.28 -2.76
CA ASN A 204 -20.94 5.24 -1.82
C ASN A 204 -21.49 6.51 -2.48
N ALA A 205 -21.47 6.63 -3.81
CA ALA A 205 -21.88 7.85 -4.51
C ALA A 205 -23.35 8.21 -4.24
N GLU A 206 -24.25 7.23 -4.29
CA GLU A 206 -25.68 7.43 -3.97
C GLU A 206 -25.88 7.84 -2.50
N LEU A 207 -25.17 7.17 -1.57
CA LEU A 207 -25.22 7.47 -0.15
C LEU A 207 -24.80 8.91 0.15
N CYS A 208 -23.72 9.38 -0.50
CA CYS A 208 -23.18 10.71 -0.32
C CYS A 208 -23.87 11.78 -1.19
N GLY A 209 -24.66 11.37 -2.18
CA GLY A 209 -25.34 12.27 -3.12
C GLY A 209 -24.37 13.03 -4.05
N ASN A 210 -23.18 12.49 -4.30
CA ASN A 210 -22.14 13.07 -5.16
C ASN A 210 -21.19 11.99 -5.70
N ASP A 211 -20.37 12.34 -6.70
CA ASP A 211 -19.36 11.49 -7.35
C ASP A 211 -17.93 11.74 -6.82
N GLU A 212 -17.79 12.48 -5.72
CA GLU A 212 -16.50 12.83 -5.11
C GLU A 212 -15.99 11.75 -4.13
N THR A 213 -16.78 10.72 -3.87
CA THR A 213 -16.33 9.57 -3.07
C THR A 213 -15.12 8.93 -3.73
N ILE A 214 -14.13 8.55 -2.94
CA ILE A 214 -12.96 7.80 -3.45
C ILE A 214 -12.43 6.78 -2.43
N MET A 215 -12.73 6.99 -1.14
CA MET A 215 -12.22 6.15 -0.05
C MET A 215 -12.80 4.74 -0.11
N PRO A 216 -11.95 3.71 -0.29
CA PRO A 216 -12.41 2.33 -0.30
C PRO A 216 -12.55 1.78 1.12
N ALA A 217 -13.06 0.55 1.20
CA ALA A 217 -13.28 -0.17 2.44
C ALA A 217 -12.02 -0.27 3.34
N GLY A 218 -10.84 -0.35 2.72
CA GLY A 218 -9.55 -0.43 3.40
C GLY A 218 -9.25 0.80 4.26
N TYR A 219 -9.68 2.00 3.86
CA TYR A 219 -9.51 3.22 4.65
C TYR A 219 -10.18 3.11 6.03
N PHE A 220 -11.46 2.71 6.04
CA PHE A 220 -12.25 2.56 7.29
C PHE A 220 -11.64 1.49 8.19
N TYR A 221 -11.24 0.37 7.60
CA TYR A 221 -10.60 -0.70 8.34
C TYR A 221 -9.23 -0.30 8.89
N ALA A 222 -8.40 0.41 8.12
CA ALA A 222 -7.08 0.89 8.55
C ALA A 222 -7.18 1.80 9.77
N ARG A 223 -8.16 2.71 9.80
CA ARG A 223 -8.42 3.56 10.99
C ARG A 223 -8.82 2.75 12.22
N TYR A 224 -9.67 1.72 12.04
CA TYR A 224 -10.07 0.82 13.12
C TYR A 224 -8.88 0.03 13.67
N ALA A 225 -8.00 -0.44 12.79
CA ALA A 225 -6.81 -1.19 13.15
C ALA A 225 -5.73 -0.32 13.81
N ALA A 226 -5.49 0.90 13.30
CA ALA A 226 -4.59 1.88 13.92
C ALA A 226 -5.01 2.17 15.37
N THR A 227 -6.32 2.33 15.61
CA THR A 227 -6.88 2.48 16.96
C THR A 227 -6.54 1.29 17.85
N TRP A 228 -6.82 0.07 17.39
CA TRP A 228 -6.51 -1.16 18.14
C TRP A 228 -5.02 -1.30 18.49
N VAL A 229 -4.13 -0.90 17.58
CA VAL A 229 -2.68 -0.88 17.84
C VAL A 229 -2.33 0.10 18.94
N LEU A 230 -2.82 1.33 18.86
CA LEU A 230 -2.51 2.40 19.81
C LEU A 230 -3.09 2.12 21.21
N GLU A 231 -4.19 1.38 21.28
CA GLU A 231 -4.78 0.90 22.53
C GLU A 231 -4.06 -0.31 23.13
N GLY A 232 -2.97 -0.78 22.52
CA GLY A 232 -2.19 -1.91 23.04
C GLY A 232 -2.79 -3.27 22.72
N ARG A 233 -3.53 -3.39 21.61
CA ARG A 233 -4.16 -4.62 21.11
C ARG A 233 -5.08 -5.29 22.12
N PRO A 234 -6.09 -4.58 22.64
CA PRO A 234 -7.03 -5.19 23.57
C PRO A 234 -7.77 -6.35 22.90
N LYS A 235 -8.16 -7.34 23.72
CA LYS A 235 -9.01 -8.47 23.32
C LYS A 235 -10.42 -8.24 23.85
N VAL A 236 -11.18 -7.40 23.17
CA VAL A 236 -12.55 -7.05 23.53
C VAL A 236 -13.51 -7.99 22.81
N ILE A 237 -14.41 -8.64 23.55
CA ILE A 237 -15.43 -9.49 22.92
C ILE A 237 -16.39 -8.61 22.10
N LYS A 238 -16.48 -8.87 20.80
CA LYS A 238 -17.38 -8.18 19.86
C LYS A 238 -18.45 -9.15 19.35
N THR A 239 -19.72 -8.77 19.47
CA THR A 239 -20.84 -9.54 18.91
C THR A 239 -21.16 -9.02 17.51
N LEU A 240 -20.51 -9.60 16.50
CA LEU A 240 -20.69 -9.22 15.09
C LEU A 240 -21.89 -9.94 14.46
N PRO A 241 -22.55 -9.33 13.46
CA PRO A 241 -23.54 -10.02 12.62
C PRO A 241 -22.99 -11.32 12.03
N VAL A 242 -23.83 -12.36 12.04
CA VAL A 242 -23.46 -13.69 11.53
C VAL A 242 -24.27 -14.01 10.28
N VAL A 243 -23.57 -14.23 9.17
CA VAL A 243 -24.15 -14.80 7.95
C VAL A 243 -24.04 -16.32 8.07
N THR A 244 -25.18 -17.00 8.12
CA THR A 244 -25.26 -18.46 8.35
C THR A 244 -25.40 -19.26 7.06
N ASN A 245 -26.10 -18.70 6.07
CA ASN A 245 -26.31 -19.34 4.78
C ASN A 245 -25.17 -18.99 3.83
N VAL A 246 -24.48 -20.00 3.33
CA VAL A 246 -23.46 -19.84 2.29
C VAL A 246 -24.16 -19.92 0.94
N PRO A 247 -24.13 -18.84 0.11
CA PRO A 247 -24.70 -18.89 -1.23
C PRO A 247 -24.00 -19.93 -2.10
N ASP A 248 -24.71 -20.45 -3.11
CA ASP A 248 -24.11 -21.35 -4.09
C ASP A 248 -23.02 -20.61 -4.87
N SER A 249 -21.90 -21.27 -5.18
CA SER A 249 -20.80 -20.64 -5.90
C SER A 249 -21.15 -20.18 -7.33
N SER A 250 -22.25 -20.68 -7.90
CA SER A 250 -22.79 -20.20 -9.18
C SER A 250 -23.54 -18.87 -9.06
N ASP A 251 -24.02 -18.48 -7.87
CA ASP A 251 -24.52 -17.14 -7.59
C ASP A 251 -23.33 -16.22 -7.25
N THR A 252 -22.64 -15.76 -8.29
CA THR A 252 -21.43 -14.95 -8.13
C THR A 252 -21.66 -13.64 -7.39
N ASP A 253 -22.89 -13.09 -7.40
CA ASP A 253 -23.25 -11.88 -6.67
C ASP A 253 -23.22 -12.15 -5.17
N GLN A 254 -24.09 -13.05 -4.67
CA GLN A 254 -24.18 -13.27 -3.24
C GLN A 254 -23.01 -14.10 -2.69
N TYR A 255 -22.46 -15.03 -3.48
CA TYR A 255 -21.23 -15.74 -3.09
C TYR A 255 -20.05 -14.79 -2.95
N GLY A 256 -19.92 -13.80 -3.85
CA GLY A 256 -18.95 -12.72 -3.72
C GLY A 256 -19.13 -11.94 -2.42
N ALA A 257 -20.35 -11.47 -2.13
CA ALA A 257 -20.66 -10.76 -0.89
C ALA A 257 -20.37 -11.61 0.36
N PHE A 258 -20.64 -12.92 0.33
CA PHE A 258 -20.29 -13.85 1.40
C PHE A 258 -18.77 -13.99 1.60
N LEU A 259 -17.98 -14.00 0.53
CA LEU A 259 -16.51 -14.02 0.65
C LEU A 259 -15.98 -12.72 1.25
N TYR A 260 -16.53 -11.57 0.85
CA TYR A 260 -16.19 -10.26 1.42
C TYR A 260 -16.51 -10.20 2.93
N TYR A 261 -17.71 -10.65 3.30
CA TYR A 261 -18.09 -10.88 4.70
C TYR A 261 -17.09 -11.78 5.42
N SER A 262 -16.70 -12.90 4.82
CA SER A 262 -15.83 -13.90 5.47
C SER A 262 -14.43 -13.35 5.76
N VAL A 263 -13.87 -12.56 4.83
CA VAL A 263 -12.59 -11.87 5.03
C VAL A 263 -12.70 -10.84 6.14
N LEU A 264 -13.71 -9.97 6.10
CA LEU A 264 -13.92 -8.96 7.15
C LEU A 264 -14.20 -9.61 8.51
N LYS A 265 -14.95 -10.70 8.57
CA LYS A 265 -15.19 -11.45 9.80
C LYS A 265 -13.89 -11.95 10.42
N ASP A 266 -13.04 -12.62 9.64
CA ASP A 266 -11.76 -13.15 10.13
C ASP A 266 -10.90 -12.03 10.73
N ILE A 267 -10.79 -10.94 10.00
CA ILE A 267 -10.10 -9.71 10.42
C ILE A 267 -10.70 -9.12 11.72
N SER A 268 -12.02 -8.95 11.75
CA SER A 268 -12.75 -8.33 12.88
C SER A 268 -12.70 -9.15 14.17
N THR A 269 -12.44 -10.45 14.06
CA THR A 269 -12.25 -11.30 15.26
C THR A 269 -10.86 -11.13 15.89
N ARG A 270 -9.90 -10.54 15.15
CA ARG A 270 -8.53 -10.29 15.60
C ARG A 270 -8.32 -8.86 16.07
N ILE A 271 -8.96 -7.90 15.38
CA ILE A 271 -8.85 -6.46 15.66
C ILE A 271 -10.07 -6.02 16.47
N THR A 272 -9.86 -5.76 17.76
CA THR A 272 -10.96 -5.51 18.71
C THR A 272 -10.66 -4.32 19.62
N PRO A 273 -10.59 -3.07 19.09
CA PRO A 273 -10.37 -1.87 19.89
C PRO A 273 -11.51 -1.65 20.90
N PHE A 274 -11.37 -0.71 21.83
CA PHE A 274 -12.33 -0.51 22.91
C PHE A 274 -13.69 0.02 22.42
N GLU A 275 -13.74 0.74 21.30
CA GLU A 275 -14.97 1.36 20.80
C GLU A 275 -16.07 0.35 20.49
N GLY A 276 -17.31 0.70 20.85
CA GLY A 276 -18.47 -0.14 20.59
C GLY A 276 -18.79 -0.26 19.09
N LEU A 277 -19.30 -1.40 18.65
CA LEU A 277 -19.65 -1.63 17.23
C LEU A 277 -20.70 -0.64 16.70
N SER A 278 -21.59 -0.16 17.57
CA SER A 278 -22.65 0.82 17.26
C SER A 278 -22.24 2.27 17.55
N GLN A 279 -21.03 2.51 18.03
CA GLN A 279 -20.52 3.88 18.23
C GLN A 279 -20.18 4.47 16.86
N LYS A 280 -20.56 5.72 16.62
CA LYS A 280 -20.14 6.47 15.42
C LYS A 280 -18.67 6.85 15.57
N ILE A 281 -17.79 6.01 15.05
CA ILE A 281 -16.33 6.11 15.16
C ILE A 281 -15.68 6.66 13.90
N PHE A 282 -16.35 6.54 12.74
CA PHE A 282 -15.85 7.07 11.49
C PHE A 282 -16.48 8.40 11.19
N ASP A 283 -15.97 9.48 11.78
CA ASP A 283 -16.41 10.84 11.46
C ASP A 283 -15.77 11.32 10.15
N MET A 284 -16.54 11.29 9.06
CA MET A 284 -16.06 11.54 7.70
C MET A 284 -16.55 12.88 7.16
N ARG A 285 -15.62 13.75 6.77
CA ARG A 285 -15.89 15.10 6.27
C ARG A 285 -15.06 15.45 5.02
N ILE A 286 -14.56 14.42 4.34
CA ILE A 286 -13.62 14.49 3.21
C ILE A 286 -14.14 13.66 2.03
N SER A 287 -13.63 13.93 0.84
CA SER A 287 -13.88 13.11 -0.36
C SER A 287 -15.35 12.75 -0.55
N GLY A 288 -16.23 13.76 -0.55
CA GLY A 288 -17.68 13.58 -0.73
C GLY A 288 -18.47 13.10 0.50
N PHE A 289 -17.82 12.56 1.53
CA PHE A 289 -18.50 12.12 2.75
C PHE A 289 -18.76 13.30 3.71
N ASN A 290 -19.95 13.32 4.32
CA ASN A 290 -20.34 14.35 5.31
C ASN A 290 -21.26 13.80 6.44
N ASP A 291 -21.07 12.54 6.84
CA ASP A 291 -21.74 11.94 8.01
C ASP A 291 -20.74 11.13 8.85
N SER A 292 -21.17 10.65 10.01
CA SER A 292 -20.39 9.82 10.91
C SER A 292 -21.00 8.43 10.99
N TYR A 293 -20.17 7.41 10.78
CA TYR A 293 -20.58 6.02 10.63
C TYR A 293 -20.07 5.12 11.75
N THR A 294 -20.77 4.02 11.95
CA THR A 294 -20.41 2.97 12.90
C THR A 294 -19.58 1.88 12.22
N TYR A 295 -19.00 0.97 13.03
CA TYR A 295 -18.37 -0.22 12.47
C TYR A 295 -19.38 -1.13 11.74
N LEU A 296 -20.63 -1.19 12.24
CA LEU A 296 -21.69 -2.01 11.65
C LEU A 296 -22.23 -1.45 10.33
N ASP A 297 -22.11 -0.14 10.09
CA ASP A 297 -22.49 0.48 8.82
C ASP A 297 -21.64 -0.03 7.65
N PHE A 298 -20.38 -0.38 7.95
CA PHE A 298 -19.36 -0.91 7.05
C PHE A 298 -19.38 -2.45 6.95
N TYR A 299 -19.75 -3.14 8.03
CA TYR A 299 -19.61 -4.59 8.14
C TYR A 299 -20.80 -5.34 7.47
N PRO A 300 -20.54 -6.26 6.51
CA PRO A 300 -21.61 -7.01 5.83
C PRO A 300 -22.45 -7.86 6.78
N ALA A 301 -23.76 -7.84 6.58
CA ALA A 301 -24.73 -8.65 7.30
C ALA A 301 -25.71 -9.33 6.33
N GLN A 302 -26.52 -10.23 6.86
CA GLN A 302 -27.66 -10.79 6.13
C GLN A 302 -28.90 -9.94 6.42
N GLU A 303 -29.48 -9.35 5.38
CA GLU A 303 -30.67 -8.52 5.43
C GLU A 303 -31.95 -9.36 5.59
N ALA A 304 -33.07 -8.69 5.88
CA ALA A 304 -34.36 -9.35 6.11
C ALA A 304 -34.87 -10.15 4.90
N ASP A 305 -34.49 -9.76 3.68
CA ASP A 305 -34.81 -10.46 2.44
C ASP A 305 -33.82 -11.60 2.10
N GLY A 306 -32.81 -11.82 2.95
CA GLY A 306 -31.79 -12.83 2.80
C GLY A 306 -30.54 -12.36 2.05
N THR A 307 -30.53 -11.14 1.50
CA THR A 307 -29.37 -10.57 0.78
C THR A 307 -28.20 -10.33 1.75
N ILE A 308 -26.98 -10.60 1.31
CA ILE A 308 -25.75 -10.28 2.02
C ILE A 308 -25.23 -8.94 1.51
N THR A 309 -25.14 -7.94 2.38
CA THR A 309 -24.57 -6.62 2.08
C THR A 309 -24.19 -5.89 3.37
N ALA A 310 -23.30 -4.92 3.29
CA ALA A 310 -23.20 -3.91 4.33
C ALA A 310 -24.46 -3.02 4.31
N PRO A 311 -24.98 -2.59 5.48
CA PRO A 311 -26.28 -1.93 5.56
C PRO A 311 -26.25 -0.46 5.09
N VAL A 312 -25.11 0.22 5.19
CA VAL A 312 -24.98 1.66 4.85
C VAL A 312 -23.80 1.91 3.93
N LEU A 313 -22.57 1.76 4.42
CA LEU A 313 -21.35 1.96 3.65
C LEU A 313 -21.07 0.75 2.77
N PHE A 314 -20.62 0.97 1.54
CA PHE A 314 -20.23 -0.09 0.61
C PHE A 314 -21.36 -1.09 0.29
N ARG A 315 -22.60 -0.60 0.27
CA ARG A 315 -23.77 -1.43 0.00
C ARG A 315 -23.66 -2.07 -1.39
N HIS A 316 -23.80 -3.39 -1.45
CA HIS A 316 -23.66 -4.20 -2.66
C HIS A 316 -22.34 -3.98 -3.44
N ILE A 317 -21.23 -3.76 -2.75
CA ILE A 317 -19.90 -3.49 -3.33
C ILE A 317 -19.46 -4.45 -4.44
N GLN A 318 -19.92 -5.71 -4.41
CA GLN A 318 -19.62 -6.68 -5.47
C GLN A 318 -20.17 -6.28 -6.85
N ARG A 319 -21.26 -5.50 -6.88
CA ARG A 319 -21.98 -5.14 -8.11
C ARG A 319 -21.30 -4.00 -8.87
N THR A 320 -20.51 -3.18 -8.18
CA THR A 320 -19.78 -2.05 -8.77
C THR A 320 -18.37 -2.43 -9.24
N TRP A 321 -17.85 -3.61 -8.88
CA TRP A 321 -16.45 -3.99 -9.10
C TRP A 321 -16.02 -3.99 -10.57
N ALA A 322 -16.89 -4.42 -11.49
CA ALA A 322 -16.56 -4.42 -12.92
C ALA A 322 -16.35 -3.00 -13.46
N GLU A 323 -17.24 -2.07 -13.10
CA GLU A 323 -17.14 -0.67 -13.49
C GLU A 323 -15.98 0.05 -12.77
N ARG A 324 -15.78 -0.25 -11.48
CA ARG A 324 -14.66 0.27 -10.69
C ARG A 324 -13.31 -0.09 -11.31
N GLN A 325 -13.15 -1.31 -11.84
CA GLN A 325 -11.93 -1.71 -12.55
C GLN A 325 -11.71 -0.92 -13.85
N VAL A 326 -12.77 -0.59 -14.58
CA VAL A 326 -12.68 0.26 -15.78
C VAL A 326 -12.22 1.67 -15.40
N LEU A 327 -12.83 2.26 -14.38
CA LEU A 327 -12.45 3.60 -13.87
C LEU A 327 -11.01 3.63 -13.33
N ASN A 328 -10.54 2.50 -12.79
CA ASN A 328 -9.19 2.37 -12.23
C ASN A 328 -8.16 1.83 -13.25
N ASN A 329 -8.47 1.87 -14.55
CA ASN A 329 -7.57 1.49 -15.64
C ASN A 329 -6.97 0.09 -15.49
N VAL A 330 -7.76 -0.88 -14.99
CA VAL A 330 -7.34 -2.29 -14.95
C VAL A 330 -7.45 -2.87 -16.37
N LYS A 331 -6.31 -3.31 -16.93
CA LYS A 331 -6.23 -3.78 -18.33
C LYS A 331 -6.82 -5.16 -18.51
N VAL A 332 -6.56 -6.06 -17.55
CA VAL A 332 -7.09 -7.42 -17.52
C VAL A 332 -7.89 -7.62 -16.23
N PRO A 333 -9.24 -7.53 -16.30
CA PRO A 333 -10.08 -7.55 -15.11
C PRO A 333 -10.07 -8.91 -14.42
N ASN A 334 -10.36 -8.91 -13.12
CA ASN A 334 -10.68 -10.09 -12.30
C ASN A 334 -12.10 -10.02 -11.75
N SER A 335 -12.63 -11.18 -11.35
CA SER A 335 -13.89 -11.25 -10.61
C SER A 335 -13.77 -10.62 -9.22
N PHE A 336 -14.89 -10.22 -8.65
CA PHE A 336 -14.93 -9.69 -7.27
C PHE A 336 -14.41 -10.73 -6.26
N SER A 337 -14.76 -12.01 -6.43
CA SER A 337 -14.27 -13.09 -5.57
C SER A 337 -12.75 -13.24 -5.61
N GLU A 338 -12.14 -13.16 -6.79
CA GLU A 338 -10.69 -13.18 -6.95
C GLU A 338 -10.03 -11.95 -6.30
N SER A 339 -10.64 -10.78 -6.45
CA SER A 339 -10.17 -9.54 -5.84
C SER A 339 -10.19 -9.61 -4.31
N VAL A 340 -11.33 -10.02 -3.72
CA VAL A 340 -11.50 -10.18 -2.26
C VAL A 340 -10.53 -11.19 -1.66
N LEU A 341 -10.43 -12.38 -2.25
CA LEU A 341 -9.55 -13.43 -1.74
C LEU A 341 -8.07 -13.13 -2.03
N GLY A 342 -7.81 -12.36 -3.09
CA GLY A 342 -6.48 -11.96 -3.49
C GLY A 342 -5.90 -10.83 -2.65
N ALA A 343 -6.77 -9.96 -2.12
CA ALA A 343 -6.43 -8.87 -1.21
C ALA A 343 -5.70 -9.34 0.06
N VAL A 344 -5.79 -10.63 0.41
CA VAL A 344 -5.11 -11.23 1.56
C VAL A 344 -4.05 -12.26 1.15
N LYS A 345 -3.51 -12.18 -0.07
CA LYS A 345 -2.49 -13.11 -0.59
C LYS A 345 -1.54 -12.40 -1.55
N TYR A 346 -0.29 -12.19 -1.12
CA TYR A 346 0.73 -11.47 -1.90
C TYR A 346 0.93 -12.05 -3.31
N GLU A 347 0.81 -13.37 -3.46
CA GLU A 347 0.91 -14.08 -4.75
C GLU A 347 -0.14 -13.63 -5.79
N SER A 348 -1.28 -13.11 -5.32
CA SER A 348 -2.33 -12.59 -6.19
C SER A 348 -1.84 -11.34 -6.92
N PHE A 349 -1.05 -10.48 -6.28
CA PHE A 349 -0.49 -9.29 -6.91
C PHE A 349 0.53 -9.63 -7.99
N PHE A 350 1.35 -10.68 -7.79
CA PHE A 350 2.17 -11.23 -8.87
C PHE A 350 1.31 -11.73 -10.04
N THR A 351 0.22 -12.45 -9.76
CA THR A 351 -0.72 -12.89 -10.80
C THR A 351 -1.32 -11.71 -11.56
N ARG A 352 -1.62 -10.60 -10.88
CA ARG A 352 -2.14 -9.37 -11.49
C ARG A 352 -1.09 -8.65 -12.33
N ALA A 353 0.14 -8.50 -11.83
CA ALA A 353 1.28 -7.96 -12.57
C ALA A 353 1.54 -8.76 -13.86
N LYS A 354 1.50 -10.09 -13.76
CA LYS A 354 1.69 -10.99 -14.88
C LYS A 354 0.61 -10.81 -15.95
N ALA A 355 -0.66 -10.82 -15.55
CA ALA A 355 -1.78 -10.66 -16.48
C ALA A 355 -1.85 -9.27 -17.13
N ASN A 356 -1.58 -8.20 -16.37
CA ASN A 356 -1.75 -6.82 -16.87
C ASN A 356 -0.55 -6.32 -17.69
N TYR A 357 0.65 -6.88 -17.47
CA TYR A 357 1.88 -6.41 -18.13
C TYR A 357 2.70 -7.53 -18.75
N LEU A 358 3.20 -8.49 -17.95
CA LEU A 358 4.24 -9.41 -18.43
C LEU A 358 3.74 -10.37 -19.52
N GLU A 359 2.49 -10.81 -19.46
CA GLU A 359 1.85 -11.68 -20.46
C GLU A 359 0.82 -10.94 -21.32
N ASN A 360 0.64 -9.63 -21.11
CA ASN A 360 -0.31 -8.84 -21.89
C ASN A 360 0.31 -8.51 -23.26
N PRO A 361 -0.27 -8.97 -24.38
CA PRO A 361 0.28 -8.70 -25.72
C PRO A 361 0.17 -7.24 -26.15
N ALA A 362 -0.63 -6.43 -25.44
CA ALA A 362 -0.69 -4.98 -25.65
C ALA A 362 0.46 -4.23 -24.96
N GLU A 363 1.28 -4.93 -24.17
CA GLU A 363 2.36 -4.36 -23.38
C GLU A 363 3.72 -4.82 -23.89
N ASN A 364 4.70 -3.93 -23.80
CA ASN A 364 6.10 -4.23 -24.10
C ASN A 364 6.94 -4.04 -22.82
N VAL A 365 6.64 -4.86 -21.81
CA VAL A 365 7.23 -4.78 -20.47
C VAL A 365 8.03 -6.05 -20.17
N ASP A 366 9.27 -5.84 -19.76
CA ASP A 366 10.19 -6.87 -19.28
C ASP A 366 10.16 -6.94 -17.74
N ILE A 367 10.09 -5.81 -17.04
CA ILE A 367 10.16 -5.75 -15.57
C ILE A 367 8.94 -5.03 -15.01
N VAL A 368 8.25 -5.66 -14.07
CA VAL A 368 7.19 -5.03 -13.26
C VAL A 368 7.67 -4.90 -11.82
N VAL A 369 7.56 -3.71 -11.23
CA VAL A 369 7.81 -3.49 -9.79
C VAL A 369 6.55 -2.97 -9.12
N PHE A 370 6.07 -3.68 -8.10
CA PHE A 370 4.99 -3.23 -7.22
C PHE A 370 5.49 -2.82 -5.83
N GLY A 371 4.70 -2.02 -5.12
CA GLY A 371 4.75 -1.84 -3.67
C GLY A 371 3.60 -2.59 -3.00
N HIS A 372 2.90 -1.96 -2.05
CA HIS A 372 1.54 -2.30 -1.58
C HIS A 372 1.42 -3.53 -0.68
N THR A 373 2.15 -4.61 -0.97
CA THR A 373 2.09 -5.82 -0.14
C THR A 373 2.95 -5.74 1.11
N HIS A 374 3.82 -4.74 1.20
CA HIS A 374 4.92 -4.62 2.17
C HIS A 374 5.93 -5.78 2.19
N VAL A 375 5.71 -6.84 1.42
CA VAL A 375 6.56 -8.05 1.41
C VAL A 375 7.47 -8.01 0.20
N PRO A 376 8.80 -7.87 0.38
CA PRO A 376 9.73 -7.87 -0.74
C PRO A 376 9.65 -9.20 -1.48
N SER A 377 9.77 -9.15 -2.81
CA SER A 377 9.59 -10.33 -3.65
C SER A 377 10.41 -10.22 -4.93
N TYR A 378 10.89 -11.36 -5.41
CA TYR A 378 11.48 -11.51 -6.73
C TYR A 378 10.87 -12.74 -7.42
N ARG A 379 10.46 -12.61 -8.68
CA ARG A 379 9.93 -13.72 -9.50
C ARG A 379 10.47 -13.57 -10.92
N ASN A 380 11.34 -14.49 -11.32
CA ASN A 380 11.79 -14.60 -12.71
C ASN A 380 10.85 -15.56 -13.45
N ILE A 381 10.23 -15.10 -14.54
CA ILE A 381 9.28 -15.91 -15.33
C ILE A 381 9.89 -16.43 -16.64
N GLY A 382 11.20 -16.25 -16.83
CA GLY A 382 11.90 -16.58 -18.06
C GLY A 382 11.76 -15.52 -19.16
N GLY A 383 12.49 -15.70 -20.26
CA GLY A 383 12.43 -14.79 -21.41
C GLY A 383 12.91 -13.35 -21.12
N GLY A 384 13.70 -13.14 -20.07
CA GLY A 384 14.14 -11.81 -19.64
C GLY A 384 13.11 -11.04 -18.79
N LYS A 385 11.97 -11.68 -18.47
CA LYS A 385 10.87 -11.05 -17.74
C LYS A 385 10.88 -11.35 -16.25
N CYS A 386 10.62 -10.34 -15.42
CA CYS A 386 10.48 -10.54 -13.98
C CYS A 386 9.49 -9.59 -13.30
N TYR A 387 9.02 -10.03 -12.14
CA TYR A 387 8.24 -9.24 -11.20
C TYR A 387 9.05 -9.06 -9.92
N LEU A 388 9.00 -7.85 -9.36
CA LEU A 388 9.55 -7.53 -8.05
C LEU A 388 8.52 -6.82 -7.19
N ASN A 389 8.67 -6.96 -5.87
CA ASN A 389 8.04 -6.08 -4.90
C ASN A 389 9.11 -5.38 -4.07
N SER A 390 9.04 -4.06 -3.92
CA SER A 390 10.03 -3.29 -3.14
C SER A 390 9.94 -3.54 -1.64
N GLY A 391 8.83 -4.08 -1.14
CA GLY A 391 8.58 -4.31 0.28
C GLY A 391 8.21 -3.01 0.99
N THR A 392 8.88 -2.67 2.10
CA THR A 392 8.44 -1.54 2.94
C THR A 392 9.56 -0.91 3.75
N TRP A 393 9.32 0.34 4.16
CA TRP A 393 10.16 1.10 5.08
C TRP A 393 9.58 1.25 6.49
N ILE A 394 8.39 0.71 6.78
CA ILE A 394 7.78 0.74 8.12
C ILE A 394 8.67 0.11 9.20
N ASP A 395 8.51 0.57 10.43
CA ASP A 395 9.30 0.19 11.60
C ASP A 395 9.20 -1.31 11.89
N HIS A 396 8.00 -1.87 11.76
CA HIS A 396 7.69 -3.25 12.12
C HIS A 396 6.82 -3.95 11.06
N ASN A 397 7.48 -4.66 10.14
CA ASN A 397 6.79 -5.57 9.23
C ASN A 397 6.60 -6.95 9.88
N VAL A 398 5.36 -7.33 10.19
CA VAL A 398 5.06 -8.63 10.81
C VAL A 398 5.05 -9.79 9.82
N ASP A 399 4.84 -9.50 8.54
CA ASP A 399 4.74 -10.49 7.48
C ASP A 399 6.13 -10.93 6.98
N HIS A 400 7.12 -10.06 7.11
CA HIS A 400 8.50 -10.33 6.72
C HIS A 400 9.54 -9.60 7.62
N PRO A 401 9.58 -9.88 8.93
CA PRO A 401 10.35 -9.13 9.93
C PRO A 401 11.88 -9.13 9.72
N GLU A 402 12.40 -10.08 8.95
CA GLU A 402 13.82 -10.29 8.69
C GLU A 402 14.40 -9.43 7.56
N THR A 403 13.57 -8.75 6.76
CA THR A 403 14.03 -7.84 5.69
C THR A 403 13.37 -6.47 5.76
N PRO A 404 13.57 -5.71 6.86
CA PRO A 404 13.10 -4.33 6.94
C PRO A 404 13.84 -3.43 5.93
N ARG A 405 13.20 -2.32 5.54
CA ARG A 405 13.78 -1.27 4.69
C ARG A 405 14.34 -1.84 3.39
N SER A 406 13.50 -2.60 2.71
CA SER A 406 13.84 -3.19 1.43
C SER A 406 13.66 -2.18 0.28
N PHE A 407 14.39 -2.40 -0.79
CA PHE A 407 14.31 -1.60 -2.01
C PHE A 407 14.77 -2.41 -3.21
N VAL A 408 14.31 -2.03 -4.39
CA VAL A 408 14.70 -2.66 -5.66
C VAL A 408 15.79 -1.83 -6.33
N VAL A 409 16.74 -2.50 -6.97
CA VAL A 409 17.69 -1.87 -7.90
C VAL A 409 17.58 -2.57 -9.25
N ILE A 410 17.38 -1.79 -10.31
CA ILE A 410 17.38 -2.25 -11.69
C ILE A 410 18.56 -1.60 -12.41
N THR A 411 19.43 -2.39 -13.03
CA THR A 411 20.50 -1.88 -13.89
C THR A 411 20.07 -2.02 -15.36
N THR A 412 20.04 -0.90 -16.07
CA THR A 412 19.57 -0.83 -17.47
C THR A 412 20.70 -1.00 -18.49
N GLY A 413 20.41 -1.70 -19.59
CA GLY A 413 21.36 -1.93 -20.67
C GLY A 413 20.77 -2.73 -21.82
N GLU A 414 21.61 -3.38 -22.63
CA GLU A 414 21.14 -4.31 -23.67
C GLU A 414 20.26 -5.41 -23.04
N THR A 415 20.74 -5.97 -21.93
CA THR A 415 19.97 -6.82 -21.01
C THR A 415 19.88 -6.16 -19.65
N ASN A 416 18.67 -6.07 -19.10
CA ASN A 416 18.47 -5.55 -17.75
C ASN A 416 18.84 -6.59 -16.70
N SER A 417 19.33 -6.13 -15.55
CA SER A 417 19.41 -6.93 -14.33
C SER A 417 18.62 -6.24 -13.22
N SER A 418 18.07 -7.03 -12.31
CA SER A 418 17.30 -6.52 -11.18
C SER A 418 17.53 -7.37 -9.94
N ALA A 419 17.51 -6.71 -8.79
CA ALA A 419 17.75 -7.33 -7.50
C ALA A 419 16.96 -6.58 -6.41
N VAL A 420 16.68 -7.30 -5.32
CA VAL A 420 16.06 -6.74 -4.11
C VAL A 420 17.13 -6.67 -3.02
N TYR A 421 17.24 -5.50 -2.41
CA TYR A 421 18.19 -5.23 -1.34
C TYR A 421 17.46 -4.89 -0.05
N SER A 422 18.15 -5.06 1.08
CA SER A 422 17.74 -4.52 2.39
C SER A 422 18.81 -3.56 2.92
N TYR A 423 18.34 -2.48 3.55
CA TYR A 423 19.19 -1.47 4.17
C TYR A 423 19.28 -1.68 5.70
N GLY A 424 20.48 -2.00 6.18
CA GLY A 424 20.77 -2.22 7.60
C GLY A 424 20.81 -0.92 8.41
N LYS A 425 20.53 -1.01 9.72
CA LYS A 425 20.62 0.14 10.64
C LYS A 425 22.05 0.72 10.72
N ASP A 426 23.06 -0.13 10.50
CA ASP A 426 24.47 0.25 10.39
C ASP A 426 24.82 0.94 9.06
N GLY A 427 23.93 0.87 8.07
CA GLY A 427 24.17 1.30 6.70
C GLY A 427 24.68 0.17 5.79
N SER A 428 24.65 -1.09 6.20
CA SER A 428 24.91 -2.18 5.26
C SER A 428 23.85 -2.22 4.15
N VAL A 429 24.28 -2.52 2.91
CA VAL A 429 23.39 -2.81 1.78
C VAL A 429 23.55 -4.29 1.47
N VAL A 430 22.50 -5.07 1.68
CA VAL A 430 22.54 -6.53 1.55
C VAL A 430 21.64 -6.96 0.41
N ASP A 431 22.18 -7.67 -0.58
CA ASP A 431 21.38 -8.34 -1.60
C ASP A 431 20.59 -9.50 -0.95
N ILE A 432 19.27 -9.39 -0.99
CA ILE A 432 18.35 -10.38 -0.44
C ILE A 432 17.57 -11.11 -1.54
N THR A 433 17.91 -10.90 -2.82
CA THR A 433 17.19 -11.44 -3.98
C THR A 433 16.96 -12.94 -3.85
N ALA A 434 17.99 -13.70 -3.50
CA ALA A 434 17.88 -15.16 -3.34
C ALA A 434 16.93 -15.57 -2.19
N LYS A 435 16.79 -14.74 -1.15
CA LYS A 435 15.90 -15.03 0.00
C LYS A 435 14.44 -14.73 -0.32
N VAL A 436 14.19 -13.70 -1.13
CA VAL A 436 12.84 -13.25 -1.51
C VAL A 436 12.38 -13.79 -2.88
N SER A 437 13.25 -14.54 -3.54
CA SER A 437 12.90 -15.34 -4.70
C SER A 437 12.03 -16.50 -4.25
N GLY A 438 10.82 -16.57 -4.76
CA GLY A 438 9.95 -17.72 -4.53
C GLY A 438 10.62 -18.96 -5.10
N SER A 439 10.73 -20.02 -4.32
CA SER A 439 10.81 -21.35 -4.92
C SER A 439 9.52 -21.55 -5.69
N ASP A 440 9.59 -21.79 -6.99
CA ASP A 440 8.46 -22.37 -7.73
C ASP A 440 7.98 -23.59 -6.95
N SER A 441 6.83 -23.50 -6.27
CA SER A 441 6.22 -24.62 -5.54
C SER A 441 4.73 -24.69 -5.80
#